data_AF-A0A5X6P2R1-F1
#
_entry.id   AF-A0A5X6P2R1-F1
#
_cell.length_a   1.000
_cell.length_b   1.000
_cell.length_c   1.000
_cell.angle_alpha   90.00
_cell.angle_beta   90.00
_cell.angle_gamma   90.00
#
_symmetry.space_group_name_H-M   'P 1'
#
loop_
_entity.id
_entity.type
_entity.pdbx_description
1 polymer ?
#
loop_
_entity_poly.entity_id
_entity_poly.type
_entity_poly.pdbx_seq_one_letter_code
_entity_poly.pdbx_strand_id
1 'polypeptide(L)' 'MNVLFICSRNQWRSPTAEQVFRRYPGLSVRSAGTSRNAKKSVSCGLLQWADVICVMEQKHKDRLMAEYRR' A
#
# COMPACT_ATOMS: atom_id res chain seq x y z
N MET A 1 -6.75 -13.70 -1.13
CA MET A 1 -5.42 -13.14 -0.81
C MET A 1 -5.50 -11.61 -0.87
N ASN A 2 -5.05 -10.94 0.19
CA ASN A 2 -5.13 -9.50 0.38
C ASN A 2 -3.81 -8.84 -0.01
N VAL A 3 -3.83 -7.92 -0.96
CA VAL A 3 -2.65 -7.23 -1.47
C VAL A 3 -2.77 -5.73 -1.21
N LEU A 4 -1.75 -5.14 -0.60
CA LEU A 4 -1.67 -3.70 -0.33
C LEU A 4 -0.56 -3.05 -1.16
N PHE A 5 -0.93 -2.15 -2.07
CA PHE A 5 0.01 -1.36 -2.85
C PHE A 5 0.33 -0.03 -2.19
N ILE A 6 1.62 0.29 -2.03
CA ILE A 6 2.07 1.49 -1.31
C ILE A 6 2.95 2.36 -2.20
N CYS A 7 2.61 3.66 -2.30
CA CYS A 7 3.48 4.67 -2.90
C CYS A 7 3.66 5.87 -1.96
N SER A 8 4.13 7.02 -2.44
CA SER A 8 4.28 8.21 -1.58
C SER A 8 2.92 8.83 -1.21
N ARG A 9 2.18 9.37 -2.19
CA ARG A 9 0.96 10.17 -1.95
C ARG A 9 -0.37 9.44 -2.20
N ASN A 10 -0.33 8.19 -2.67
CA ASN A 10 -1.52 7.45 -3.12
C ASN A 10 -2.39 8.22 -4.14
N GLN A 11 -1.74 8.76 -5.17
CA GLN A 11 -2.43 9.52 -6.23
C GLN A 11 -2.32 8.88 -7.61
N TRP A 12 -1.17 8.26 -7.92
CA TRP A 12 -0.86 7.75 -9.26
C TRP A 12 -0.56 6.26 -9.20
N ARG A 13 0.69 5.89 -8.90
CA ARG A 13 1.21 4.51 -8.97
C ARG A 13 0.40 3.48 -8.16
N SER A 14 0.18 3.71 -6.86
CA SER A 14 -0.54 2.72 -6.04
C SER A 14 -2.04 2.61 -6.36
N PRO A 15 -2.78 3.71 -6.64
CA PRO A 15 -4.15 3.59 -7.16
C PRO A 15 -4.24 2.89 -8.52
N THR A 16 -3.29 3.12 -9.43
CA THR A 16 -3.26 2.42 -10.73
C THR A 16 -3.08 0.92 -10.53
N ALA A 17 -2.13 0.50 -9.68
CA ALA A 17 -1.95 -0.90 -9.34
C ALA A 17 -3.23 -1.50 -8.73
N GLU A 18 -3.90 -0.79 -7.81
CA GLU A 18 -5.17 -1.24 -7.26
C GLU A 18 -6.22 -1.49 -8.36
N GLN A 19 -6.40 -0.56 -9.31
CA GLN A 19 -7.37 -0.71 -10.39
C GLN A 19 -7.03 -1.85 -11.36
N VAL A 20 -5.75 -2.08 -11.65
CA VAL A 20 -5.29 -3.16 -12.53
C VAL A 20 -5.52 -4.52 -11.84
N PHE A 21 -5.06 -4.67 -10.60
CA PHE A 21 -5.10 -5.94 -9.90
C PHE A 21 -6.48 -6.31 -9.35
N ARG A 22 -7.39 -5.34 -9.16
CA ARG A 22 -8.77 -5.60 -8.74
C ARG A 22 -9.58 -6.44 -9.74
N ARG A 23 -9.11 -6.55 -10.99
CA ARG A 23 -9.75 -7.37 -12.03
C ARG A 23 -9.42 -8.86 -11.90
N TYR A 24 -8.44 -9.23 -11.08
CA TYR A 24 -8.02 -10.61 -10.93
C TYR A 24 -8.88 -11.35 -9.89
N PRO A 25 -9.55 -12.44 -10.26
CA PRO A 25 -10.35 -13.21 -9.31
C PRO A 25 -9.45 -13.80 -8.21
N GLY A 26 -9.93 -13.77 -6.96
CA GLY A 26 -9.22 -14.27 -5.78
C GLY A 26 -8.28 -13.27 -5.09
N LEU A 27 -8.04 -12.10 -5.70
CA LEU A 27 -7.31 -11.00 -5.08
C LEU A 27 -8.26 -9.95 -4.51
N SER A 28 -8.08 -9.64 -3.24
CA SER A 28 -8.63 -8.42 -2.62
C SER A 28 -7.52 -7.39 -2.56
N VAL A 29 -7.71 -6.24 -3.21
CA VAL A 29 -6.63 -5.28 -3.43
C VAL A 29 -6.99 -3.93 -2.84
N ARG A 30 -6.03 -3.33 -2.14
CA ARG A 30 -6.13 -1.95 -1.63
C ARG A 30 -4.82 -1.21 -1.89
N SER A 31 -4.89 0.11 -1.82
CA SER A 31 -3.72 0.99 -1.90
C SER A 31 -3.68 2.00 -0.77
N ALA A 32 -2.47 2.48 -0.49
CA ALA A 32 -2.17 3.52 0.50
C ALA A 32 -0.89 4.30 0.13
N GLY A 33 -0.58 5.31 0.94
CA GLY A 33 0.61 6.15 0.80
C GLY A 33 1.37 6.36 2.11
N THR A 34 2.68 6.50 2.03
CA THR A 34 3.57 6.73 3.20
C THR A 34 3.81 8.21 3.52
N SER A 35 3.27 9.13 2.72
CA SER A 35 3.35 10.57 3.01
C SER A 35 2.22 10.99 3.95
N ARG A 36 2.49 11.96 4.81
CA ARG A 36 1.44 12.66 5.59
C ARG A 36 0.40 13.33 4.69
N ASN A 37 0.80 13.72 3.48
CA ASN A 37 -0.09 14.31 2.48
C ASN A 37 -0.62 13.26 1.48
N ALA A 38 -0.63 11.98 1.86
CA ALA A 38 -1.24 10.96 1.03
C ALA A 38 -2.77 11.10 1.06
N LYS A 39 -3.43 10.86 -0.08
CA LYS A 39 -4.90 10.86 -0.15
C LYS A 39 -5.50 9.82 0.80
N LYS A 40 -4.81 8.68 0.92
CA LYS A 40 -5.09 7.64 1.90
C LYS A 40 -3.76 7.18 2.49
N SER A 41 -3.50 7.59 3.72
CA SER A 41 -2.27 7.22 4.44
C SER A 41 -2.31 5.74 4.84
N VAL A 42 -1.13 5.13 4.88
CA VAL A 42 -0.95 3.80 5.47
C VAL A 42 -1.28 3.85 6.97
N SER A 43 -1.85 2.76 7.48
CA SER A 43 -2.23 2.61 8.89
C SER A 43 -1.99 1.18 9.33
N CYS A 44 -1.87 0.93 10.64
CA CYS A 44 -1.68 -0.43 11.17
C CYS A 44 -2.77 -1.40 10.70
N GLY A 45 -4.03 -0.97 10.67
CA GLY A 45 -5.13 -1.83 10.20
C GLY A 45 -5.02 -2.22 8.72
N LEU A 46 -4.45 -1.35 7.87
CA LEU A 46 -4.17 -1.71 6.48
C LEU A 46 -3.02 -2.72 6.37
N LEU A 47 -1.98 -2.56 7.18
CA LEU A 47 -0.84 -3.47 7.22
C LEU A 47 -1.24 -4.86 7.73
N GLN A 48 -2.04 -4.92 8.80
CA GLN A 48 -2.56 -6.17 9.36
C GLN A 48 -3.56 -6.88 8.43
N TRP A 49 -4.31 -6.13 7.64
CA TRP A 49 -5.24 -6.69 6.65
C TRP A 49 -4.52 -7.35 5.47
N ALA A 50 -3.31 -6.92 5.15
CA ALA A 50 -2.59 -7.34 3.95
C ALA A 50 -1.80 -8.63 4.18
N ASP A 51 -2.01 -9.63 3.32
CA ASP A 51 -1.16 -10.82 3.25
C ASP A 51 0.18 -10.47 2.58
N VAL A 52 0.13 -9.60 1.57
CA VAL A 52 1.30 -9.12 0.82
C VAL A 52 1.27 -7.61 0.67
N ILE A 53 2.40 -6.97 0.94
CA ILE A 53 2.60 -5.53 0.81
C ILE A 53 3.60 -5.26 -0.33
N CYS A 54 3.12 -4.58 -1.36
CA CYS A 54 3.92 -4.20 -2.53
C CYS A 54 4.24 -2.70 -2.47
N VAL A 55 5.52 -2.37 -2.26
CA VAL A 55 6.00 -0.98 -2.30
C VAL A 55 6.48 -0.60 -3.69
N MET A 56 6.27 0.65 -4.10
CA MET A 56 6.73 1.14 -5.40
C MET A 56 8.22 1.48 -5.42
N GLU A 57 8.81 1.79 -4.27
CA GLU A 57 10.22 2.16 -4.13
C GLU A 57 10.76 1.66 -2.79
N GLN A 58 12.07 1.37 -2.74
CA GLN A 58 12.74 0.93 -1.51
C GLN A 58 12.55 1.91 -0.35
N LYS A 59 12.62 3.23 -0.63
CA LYS A 59 12.38 4.28 0.37
C LYS A 59 11.01 4.20 1.06
N HIS A 60 9.99 3.64 0.40
CA HIS A 60 8.67 3.45 1.01
C HIS A 60 8.73 2.30 2.03
N LYS A 61 9.44 1.22 1.72
CA LYS A 61 9.69 0.13 2.67
C LYS A 61 10.49 0.62 3.87
N ASP A 62 11.53 1.40 3.66
CA ASP A 62 12.35 1.93 4.76
C ASP A 62 11.51 2.81 5.71
N ARG A 63 10.64 3.67 5.16
CA ARG A 63 9.71 4.47 5.96
C ARG A 63 8.71 3.61 6.73
N LEU A 64 8.14 2.58 6.10
CA LEU A 64 7.23 1.65 6.79
C LEU A 64 7.94 0.92 7.93
N MET A 65 9.16 0.46 7.70
CA MET A 65 9.97 -0.21 8.72
C MET A 65 10.42 0.76 9.83
N ALA A 66 10.56 2.05 9.55
CA ALA A 66 10.84 3.03 10.60
C ALA A 66 9.60 3.32 11.46
N GLU A 67 8.42 3.41 10.84
CA GLU A 67 7.18 3.82 11.51
C GLU A 67 6.40 2.66 12.16
N TYR A 68 6.50 1.43 11.62
CA TYR A 68 5.61 0.31 11.97
C TYR A 68 6.34 -0.98 12.37
N ARG A 69 7.64 -0.94 12.71
CA ARG A 69 8.43 -2.13 13.10
C ARG A 69 8.18 -2.64 14.53
N ARG A 70 7.19 -2.10 15.24
CA ARG A 70 6.81 -2.56 16.57
C ARG A 70 5.67 -3.56 16.51
#